data_AF-A0A956IKW8-F1
#
_entry.id   AF-A0A956IKW8-F1
#
_cell.length_a   1.000
_cell.length_b   1.000
_cell.length_c   1.000
_cell.angle_alpha   90.00
_cell.angle_beta   90.00
_cell.angle_gamma   90.00
#
_symmetry.space_group_name_H-M   'P 1'
#
loop_
_entity.id
_entity.type
_entity.pdbx_description
1 polymer ?
#
loop_
_entity_poly.entity_id
_entity_poly.type
_entity_poly.pdbx_seq_one_letter_code
_entity_poly.pdbx_strand_id
1 'polypeptide(L)' 'MKRGLSIGLTHLSEAQLERLLKAVHREQVSCPLDVTELHLAGLSDVADRVAALRDLDRRGVVAVLTAVLAERRRQGA' A
#
# COMPACT_ATOMS: atom_id res chain seq x y z
N MET A 1 -20.97 -1.89 -18.45
CA MET A 1 -20.19 -0.78 -17.86
C MET A 1 -18.82 -1.33 -17.46
N LYS A 2 -17.72 -0.93 -18.12
CA LYS A 2 -16.38 -1.40 -17.76
C LYS A 2 -15.94 -0.69 -16.47
N ARG A 3 -16.19 -1.29 -15.30
CA ARG A 3 -15.50 -0.89 -14.06
C ARG A 3 -14.01 -1.11 -14.32
N GLY A 4 -13.27 -0.02 -14.53
CA GLY A 4 -11.81 -0.07 -14.56
C GLY A 4 -11.33 -0.53 -13.19
N LEU A 5 -11.14 -1.84 -13.05
CA LEU A 5 -10.44 -2.47 -11.94
C LEU A 5 -9.00 -1.93 -11.96
N SER A 6 -8.77 -0.81 -11.28
CA SER A 6 -7.42 -0.29 -11.05
C SER A 6 -6.74 -1.20 -10.04
N ILE A 7 -6.15 -2.29 -10.55
CA ILE A 7 -5.59 -3.37 -9.74
C ILE A 7 -4.17 -2.97 -9.34
N GLY A 8 -3.94 -2.89 -8.03
CA GLY A 8 -2.62 -2.89 -7.43
C GLY A 8 -1.99 -1.51 -7.22
N LEU A 9 -0.71 -1.55 -6.86
CA LEU A 9 0.05 -0.41 -6.32
C LEU A 9 0.42 0.64 -7.38
N THR A 10 0.27 0.32 -8.67
CA THR A 10 0.62 1.20 -9.79
C THR A 10 -0.18 2.50 -9.82
N HIS A 11 -1.40 2.51 -9.29
CA HIS A 11 -2.28 3.68 -9.28
C HIS A 11 -2.15 4.56 -8.03
N LEU A 12 -1.39 4.12 -7.03
CA LEU A 12 -1.10 4.92 -5.85
C LEU A 12 -0.02 5.94 -6.19
N SER A 13 -0.11 7.16 -5.67
CA SER A 13 0.98 8.13 -5.73
C SER A 13 2.15 7.69 -4.85
N GLU A 14 3.34 8.23 -5.08
CA GLU A 14 4.49 7.97 -4.22
C GLU A 14 4.21 8.35 -2.76
N ALA A 15 3.60 9.51 -2.52
CA ALA A 15 3.20 9.96 -1.19
C ALA A 15 2.22 9.00 -0.50
N GLN A 16 1.30 8.38 -1.25
CA GLN A 16 0.39 7.37 -0.71
C GLN A 16 1.13 6.10 -0.29
N LEU A 17 2.06 5.63 -1.12
CA LEU A 17 2.90 4.46 -0.82
C LEU A 17 3.80 4.69 0.39
N GLU A 18 4.42 5.87 0.49
CA GLU A 18 5.26 6.25 1.64
C GLU A 18 4.45 6.31 2.94
N ARG A 19 3.25 6.90 2.88
CA ARG A 19 2.36 7.00 4.05
C ARG A 19 1.91 5.63 4.53
N LEU A 20 1.56 4.72 3.61
CA LEU A 20 1.25 3.33 3.93
C LEU A 20 2.46 2.60 4.53
N LEU A 21 3.64 2.71 3.91
CA LEU A 21 4.87 2.08 4.41
C LEU A 21 5.20 2.56 5.82
N LYS A 22 5.07 3.86 6.08
CA LYS A 22 5.28 4.46 7.41
C LYS A 22 4.29 3.94 8.44
N ALA A 23 3.01 3.78 8.08
CA ALA A 23 2.00 3.21 8.97
C ALA A 23 2.31 1.76 9.34
N VAL A 24 2.73 0.95 8.36
CA VAL A 24 3.13 -0.46 8.57
C VAL A 24 4.38 -0.56 9.45
N HIS A 25 5.38 0.29 9.22
CA HIS A 25 6.62 0.33 10.02
C HIS A 25 6.38 0.76 11.47
N ARG A 26 5.45 1.68 11.69
CA ARG A 26 5.10 2.20 13.02
C ARG A 26 4.04 1.37 13.72
N GLU A 27 3.66 0.23 13.15
CA GLU A 27 2.64 -0.67 13.69
C GLU A 27 1.29 0.02 13.93
N GLN A 28 0.97 1.04 13.12
CA GLN A 28 -0.31 1.76 13.17
C GLN A 28 -1.43 0.99 12.47
N VAL A 29 -1.07 -0.04 11.71
CA VAL A 29 -1.96 -1.00 11.08
C VAL A 29 -1.39 -2.40 11.28
N SER A 30 -2.28 -3.38 11.43
CA SER A 30 -1.93 -4.79 11.52
C SER A 30 -1.51 -5.34 10.16
N CYS A 31 -0.79 -6.47 10.21
CA CYS A 31 -0.53 -7.31 9.05
C CYS A 31 -0.98 -8.73 9.42
N PRO A 32 -1.75 -9.43 8.56
CA PRO A 32 -2.12 -9.04 7.19
C PRO A 32 -3.02 -7.79 7.14
N LEU A 33 -2.89 -6.98 6.08
CA LEU A 33 -3.52 -5.66 6.03
C LEU A 33 -5.06 -5.78 6.08
N ASP A 34 -5.66 -5.25 7.14
CA ASP A 34 -7.10 -5.15 7.27
C ASP A 34 -7.66 -3.83 6.71
N VAL A 35 -8.76 -3.92 5.97
CA VAL A 35 -9.41 -2.76 5.35
C VAL A 35 -9.96 -1.81 6.39
N THR A 36 -10.56 -2.34 7.45
CA THR A 36 -11.19 -1.53 8.50
C THR A 36 -10.12 -0.74 9.24
N GLU A 37 -9.01 -1.38 9.61
CA GLU A 37 -7.88 -0.69 10.24
C GLU A 37 -7.24 0.37 9.35
N LEU A 38 -7.12 0.12 8.05
CA LEU A 38 -6.65 1.14 7.11
C LEU A 38 -7.58 2.37 7.12
N HIS A 39 -8.90 2.18 7.13
CA HIS A 39 -9.83 3.29 7.25
C HIS A 39 -9.68 4.04 8.57
N LEU A 40 -9.57 3.32 9.69
CA LEU A 40 -9.38 3.90 11.02
C LEU A 40 -8.04 4.66 11.16
N ALA A 41 -7.01 4.23 10.45
CA ALA A 41 -5.71 4.89 10.37
C ALA A 41 -5.68 6.09 9.39
N GLY A 42 -6.82 6.47 8.80
CA GLY A 42 -6.90 7.58 7.83
C GLY A 42 -6.30 7.25 6.46
N LEU A 43 -6.21 5.96 6.12
CA LEU A 43 -5.67 5.41 4.86
C LEU A 43 -6.79 4.95 3.90
N SER A 44 -7.99 5.52 4.02
CA SER A 44 -9.16 5.15 3.20
C SER A 44 -8.92 5.28 1.69
N ASP A 45 -8.07 6.21 1.26
CA ASP A 45 -7.70 6.45 -0.14
C ASP A 45 -6.80 5.36 -0.76
N VAL A 46 -6.22 4.50 0.08
CA VAL A 46 -5.40 3.34 -0.35
C VAL A 46 -6.06 1.99 -0.06
N ALA A 47 -7.04 1.92 0.86
CA ALA A 47 -7.62 0.68 1.38
C ALA A 47 -8.19 -0.28 0.31
N ASP A 48 -8.79 0.28 -0.74
CA ASP A 48 -9.36 -0.51 -1.84
C ASP A 48 -8.33 -0.96 -2.89
N ARG A 49 -7.14 -0.36 -2.89
CA ARG A 49 -6.10 -0.56 -3.93
C ARG A 49 -4.96 -1.48 -3.49
N VAL A 50 -4.92 -1.82 -2.20
CA VAL A 50 -3.88 -2.68 -1.61
C VAL A 50 -4.30 -4.15 -1.51
N ALA A 51 -5.30 -4.57 -2.28
CA ALA A 51 -5.77 -5.96 -2.27
C ALA A 51 -4.64 -6.99 -2.47
N ALA A 52 -3.66 -6.66 -3.32
CA ALA A 52 -2.48 -7.50 -3.58
C ALA A 52 -1.53 -7.69 -2.37
N LEU A 53 -1.73 -6.93 -1.28
CA LEU A 53 -0.92 -6.98 -0.07
C LEU A 53 -1.64 -7.68 1.10
N ARG A 54 -2.93 -8.01 0.97
CA ARG A 54 -3.79 -8.43 2.09
C ARG A 54 -3.41 -9.75 2.74
N ASP A 55 -2.68 -10.62 2.05
CA ASP A 55 -2.26 -11.93 2.59
C ASP A 55 -0.77 -11.96 3.00
N LEU A 56 -0.08 -10.83 2.88
CA LEU A 56 1.33 -10.73 3.25
C LEU A 56 1.48 -10.45 4.74
N ASP A 57 2.50 -11.06 5.33
CA ASP A 57 2.96 -10.67 6.66
C ASP A 57 3.61 -9.28 6.63
N ARG A 58 3.92 -8.73 7.81
CA ARG A 58 4.50 -7.39 7.93
C ARG A 58 5.77 -7.24 7.08
N ARG A 59 6.64 -8.27 7.06
CA ARG A 59 7.90 -8.26 6.32
C ARG A 59 7.65 -8.24 4.81
N GLY A 60 6.70 -9.04 4.32
CA GLY A 60 6.29 -9.06 2.92
C GLY A 60 5.70 -7.72 2.47
N VAL A 61 4.82 -7.12 3.27
CA VAL A 61 4.25 -5.79 2.97
C VAL A 61 5.36 -4.74 2.87
N VAL A 62 6.27 -4.69 3.85
CA VAL A 62 7.41 -3.74 3.85
C VAL A 62 8.31 -3.96 2.63
N ALA A 63 8.63 -5.21 2.31
CA ALA A 63 9.49 -5.55 1.16
C ALA A 63 8.88 -5.08 -0.17
N VAL A 64 7.59 -5.37 -0.39
CA VAL A 64 6.89 -4.97 -1.63
C VAL A 64 6.81 -3.44 -1.74
N LEU A 65 6.39 -2.75 -0.69
CA LEU A 65 6.28 -1.29 -0.71
C LEU A 65 7.64 -0.62 -0.93
N THR A 66 8.70 -1.13 -0.30
CA THR A 66 10.07 -0.65 -0.47
C THR A 66 10.54 -0.84 -1.91
N ALA A 67 10.33 -2.03 -2.49
CA ALA A 67 10.71 -2.33 -3.86
C ALA A 67 9.97 -1.44 -4.87
N VAL A 68 8.67 -1.23 -4.71
CA VAL A 68 7.87 -0.37 -5.59
C VAL A 68 8.35 1.08 -5.51
N LEU A 69 8.62 1.61 -4.31
CA LEU A 69 9.16 2.96 -4.13
C LEU A 69 10.53 3.11 -4.78
N ALA A 70 11.44 2.16 -4.55
CA ALA A 70 12.78 2.18 -5.13
C ALA A 70 12.74 2.16 -6.67
N GLU A 71 11.89 1.30 -7.24
CA GLU A 71 11.74 1.20 -8.70
C GLU A 71 11.21 2.50 -9.32
N ARG A 72 10.22 3.14 -8.69
CA ARG A 72 9.68 4.42 -9.18
C ARG A 72 10.70 5.54 -9.15
N ARG A 73 11.48 5.64 -8.06
CA ARG A 73 12.55 6.63 -7.94
C ARG A 73 13.64 6.42 -8.97
N ARG A 74 13.93 5.16 -9.33
CA ARG A 74 14.87 4.80 -10.40
C ARG A 74 14.37 5.20 -11.79
N GLN A 75 13.06 5.14 -12.03
CA GLN A 75 12.44 5.51 -13.31
C GLN A 75 12.20 7.02 -13.46
N GLY A 76 12.06 7.75 -12.35
CA GLY A 76 11.89 9.21 -12.34
C GLY A 76 13.20 10.01 -12.33
N ALA A 77 14.34 9.33 -12.25
CA ALA A 77 15.69 9.90 -12.37
C ALA A 77 16.20 9.79 -13.81
#